data_AF-A0A7C2I9Z3-F1
#
_entry.id   AF-A0A7C2I9Z3-F1
#
_cell.length_a   1.000
_cell.length_b   1.000
_cell.length_c   1.000
_cell.angle_alpha   90.00
_cell.angle_beta   90.00
_cell.angle_gamma   90.00
#
_symmetry.space_group_name_H-M   'P 1'
#
loop_
_entity.id
_entity.type
_entity.pdbx_description
1 polymer ?
#
loop_
_entity_poly.entity_id
_entity_poly.type
_entity_poly.pdbx_seq_one_letter_code
_entity_poly.pdbx_strand_id
1 'polypeptide(L)'
;RFYLFHPRYPFYQMAGLETNKNVTVARLATELASGNNPTLFDHTFETKRIAFSYREAARNLVACQAFAISGGIASSAQIGGVKNKRPNFSDSTATRGMNIWLQGKTLFHTLVVNTSFFGDKSLPPWEMDDPHINRDKSEPDGVVDILTWQSRLIRLIADEEKVERMFFTQGRPSNKEDRKDPMKVYIKKTVKKKEELGPHGLTEGKAAWRDSHTIIMARNPNSDEKRPECFNLVSQAIEKQVISENESFITHVSGLATKGKAAKIILWRHERLPLPIVLLKPDFQEVLGLMIERAEKAAGRLRGRMRRILTAYLESENKPTNGEEQNELKKEPVNQGELEQLLRSLDPLPQYWARLEPGFYELLRALPQDWDYLHGGWKEEKDLRAGREWGERIKKETRRALEESVRMLGNSARAIRAIERVGTVFTDKDLGIE
;
A
#
# COMPACT_ATOMS: atom_id res chain seq x y z
N ARG A 1 -25.05 -19.50 13.91
CA ARG A 1 -23.72 -18.89 14.13
C ARG A 1 -23.54 -17.54 13.40
N PHE A 2 -24.43 -17.19 12.45
CA PHE A 2 -24.37 -15.92 11.69
C PHE A 2 -25.30 -14.80 12.20
N TYR A 3 -26.00 -15.02 13.32
CA TYR A 3 -26.78 -13.94 13.95
C TYR A 3 -25.83 -12.94 14.60
N LEU A 4 -25.98 -11.66 14.27
CA LEU A 4 -25.18 -10.59 14.88
C LEU A 4 -25.42 -10.53 16.40
N PHE A 5 -26.66 -10.75 16.83
CA PHE A 5 -27.03 -10.90 18.24
C PHE A 5 -27.54 -12.31 18.47
N HIS A 6 -26.76 -13.11 19.19
CA HIS A 6 -27.17 -14.43 19.65
C HIS A 6 -26.64 -14.60 21.07
N PRO A 7 -27.42 -15.12 22.02
CA PRO A 7 -27.03 -15.19 23.43
C PRO A 7 -25.73 -15.98 23.66
N ARG A 8 -25.51 -17.02 22.85
CA ARG A 8 -24.33 -17.92 22.98
C ARG A 8 -23.29 -17.82 21.87
N TYR A 9 -23.68 -17.37 20.68
CA TYR A 9 -22.84 -17.46 19.47
C TYR A 9 -23.03 -16.23 18.58
N PRO A 10 -22.85 -15.02 19.13
CA PRO A 10 -22.96 -13.81 18.35
C PRO A 10 -21.83 -13.79 17.31
N PHE A 11 -22.17 -13.54 16.05
CA PHE A 11 -21.20 -13.58 14.95
C PHE A 11 -20.03 -12.61 15.24
N TYR A 12 -18.79 -13.12 15.16
CA TYR A 12 -17.53 -12.37 15.37
C TYR A 12 -17.39 -11.63 16.71
N GLN A 13 -18.13 -12.09 17.72
CA GLN A 13 -18.20 -11.47 19.04
C GLN A 13 -17.97 -12.51 20.14
N MET A 14 -17.61 -12.03 21.33
CA MET A 14 -17.43 -12.83 22.53
C MET A 14 -18.68 -12.74 23.40
N ALA A 15 -19.43 -13.84 23.48
CA ALA A 15 -20.59 -13.94 24.38
C ALA A 15 -20.15 -13.74 25.84
N GLY A 16 -20.94 -13.00 26.62
CA GLY A 16 -20.65 -12.75 28.05
C GLY A 16 -19.42 -11.88 28.32
N LEU A 17 -18.89 -11.17 27.31
CA LEU A 17 -17.80 -10.22 27.50
C LEU A 17 -18.28 -8.96 28.23
N GLU A 18 -17.56 -8.58 29.28
CA GLU A 18 -17.73 -7.32 29.99
C GLU A 18 -16.37 -6.69 30.26
N THR A 19 -16.19 -5.43 29.87
CA THR A 19 -15.01 -4.62 30.22
C THR A 19 -15.39 -3.61 31.29
N ASN A 20 -14.40 -3.08 32.03
CA ASN A 20 -14.65 -2.11 33.11
C ASN A 20 -15.54 -0.91 32.69
N LYS A 21 -15.51 -0.54 31.41
CA LYS A 21 -16.40 0.44 30.78
C LYS A 21 -16.79 -0.06 29.40
N ASN A 22 -18.01 0.25 28.96
CA ASN A 22 -18.35 0.18 27.53
C ASN A 22 -17.78 1.41 26.81
N VAL A 23 -17.56 1.27 25.50
CA VAL A 23 -17.02 2.31 24.62
C VAL A 23 -17.98 2.55 23.46
N THR A 24 -17.86 3.71 22.82
CA THR A 24 -18.59 4.03 21.58
C THR A 24 -18.37 2.98 20.49
N VAL A 25 -19.42 2.65 19.74
CA VAL A 25 -19.35 1.77 18.56
C VAL A 25 -18.42 2.31 17.48
N ALA A 26 -18.21 3.64 17.46
CA ALA A 26 -17.35 4.31 16.49
C ALA A 26 -15.92 3.74 16.49
N ARG A 27 -15.47 3.15 17.60
CA ARG A 27 -14.17 2.49 17.72
C ARG A 27 -14.00 1.27 16.80
N LEU A 28 -15.07 0.72 16.23
CA LEU A 28 -14.97 -0.30 15.18
C LEU A 28 -14.41 0.27 13.86
N ALA A 29 -14.67 1.54 13.58
CA ALA A 29 -14.26 2.25 12.37
C ALA A 29 -13.02 3.10 12.69
N THR A 30 -11.86 2.72 12.16
CA THR A 30 -10.57 3.34 12.51
C THR A 30 -10.44 4.78 12.03
N GLU A 31 -11.28 5.19 11.06
CA GLU A 31 -11.39 6.53 10.51
C GLU A 31 -12.18 7.50 11.39
N LEU A 32 -13.02 7.00 12.30
CA LEU A 32 -13.83 7.84 13.19
C LEU A 32 -13.05 8.20 14.47
N ALA A 33 -13.27 9.42 14.96
CA ALA A 33 -12.73 9.87 16.23
C ALA A 33 -13.16 8.92 17.35
N SER A 34 -12.18 8.32 18.01
CA SER A 34 -12.42 7.59 19.26
C SER A 34 -11.17 7.63 20.16
N GLY A 35 -11.33 8.13 21.38
CA GLY A 35 -10.23 8.30 22.33
C GLY A 35 -9.18 9.30 21.83
N ASN A 36 -7.89 8.93 21.91
CA ASN A 36 -6.75 9.81 21.60
C ASN A 36 -6.26 9.73 20.14
N ASN A 37 -7.05 9.15 19.21
CA ASN A 37 -6.64 9.07 17.81
C ASN A 37 -6.71 10.45 17.14
N PRO A 38 -5.61 10.97 16.57
CA PRO A 38 -5.64 12.22 15.81
C PRO A 38 -6.42 12.00 14.50
N THR A 39 -7.50 12.75 14.31
CA THR A 39 -8.37 12.67 13.14
C THR A 39 -7.82 13.53 11.99
N LEU A 40 -7.79 12.97 10.78
CA LEU A 40 -7.75 13.75 9.54
C LEU A 40 -9.20 14.00 9.13
N PHE A 41 -9.68 15.23 9.33
CA PHE A 41 -11.02 15.70 8.90
C PHE A 41 -12.22 14.96 9.52
N ASP A 42 -12.26 14.88 10.85
CA ASP A 42 -13.48 14.46 11.57
C ASP A 42 -14.08 15.66 12.33
N HIS A 43 -15.36 15.93 12.08
CA HIS A 43 -16.16 16.94 12.80
C HIS A 43 -17.08 16.31 13.85
N THR A 44 -16.85 15.04 14.23
CA THR A 44 -17.56 14.40 15.32
C THR A 44 -17.11 15.00 16.65
N PHE A 45 -18.05 15.66 17.33
CA PHE A 45 -17.89 16.16 18.68
C PHE A 45 -18.32 15.07 19.67
N GLU A 46 -17.74 15.04 20.88
CA GLU A 46 -18.15 14.12 21.97
C GLU A 46 -19.67 14.15 22.26
N THR A 47 -20.35 15.23 21.87
CA THR A 47 -21.78 15.45 22.10
C THR A 47 -22.71 14.74 21.10
N LYS A 48 -22.24 14.25 19.95
CA LYS A 48 -23.07 13.48 19.00
C LYS A 48 -22.80 11.99 19.18
N ARG A 49 -23.72 11.28 19.83
CA ARG A 49 -23.65 9.81 19.95
C ARG A 49 -23.70 9.19 18.55
N ILE A 50 -22.61 8.54 18.16
CA ILE A 50 -22.56 7.77 16.92
C ILE A 50 -23.32 6.47 17.17
N ALA A 51 -24.35 6.23 16.37
CA ALA A 51 -25.12 5.00 16.37
C ALA A 51 -24.99 4.34 15.00
N PHE A 52 -24.64 3.05 14.97
CA PHE A 52 -24.62 2.25 13.75
C PHE A 52 -25.89 1.43 13.64
N SER A 53 -26.48 1.36 12.45
CA SER A 53 -27.42 0.29 12.13
C SER A 53 -26.74 -1.07 12.27
N TYR A 54 -27.50 -2.15 12.44
CA TYR A 54 -26.93 -3.50 12.50
C TYR A 54 -26.10 -3.86 11.26
N ARG A 55 -26.46 -3.34 10.08
CA ARG A 55 -25.69 -3.54 8.84
C ARG A 55 -24.33 -2.84 8.89
N GLU A 56 -24.26 -1.64 9.43
CA GLU A 56 -22.99 -0.92 9.60
C GLU A 56 -22.14 -1.56 10.69
N ALA A 57 -22.75 -1.93 11.81
CA ALA A 57 -22.08 -2.60 12.91
C ALA A 57 -21.45 -3.93 12.45
N ALA A 58 -22.17 -4.75 11.68
CA ALA A 58 -21.64 -6.01 11.14
C ALA A 58 -20.44 -5.81 10.20
N ARG A 59 -20.52 -4.83 9.27
CA ARG A 59 -19.41 -4.53 8.33
C ARG A 59 -18.18 -4.01 9.06
N ASN A 60 -18.37 -3.05 9.98
CA ASN A 60 -17.29 -2.50 10.78
C ASN A 60 -16.71 -3.51 11.77
N LEU A 61 -17.51 -4.46 12.28
CA LEU A 61 -17.04 -5.56 13.11
C LEU A 61 -16.02 -6.42 12.36
N VAL A 62 -16.35 -6.86 11.14
CA VAL A 62 -15.44 -7.65 10.30
C VAL A 62 -14.19 -6.85 9.95
N ALA A 63 -14.35 -5.58 9.55
CA ALA A 63 -13.22 -4.71 9.21
C ALA A 63 -12.29 -4.49 10.43
N CYS A 64 -12.86 -4.24 11.61
CA CYS A 64 -12.12 -4.07 12.85
C CYS A 64 -11.30 -5.31 13.19
N GLN A 65 -11.90 -6.51 13.07
CA GLN A 65 -11.17 -7.76 13.31
C GLN A 65 -9.96 -7.90 12.37
N ALA A 66 -10.06 -7.51 11.10
CA ALA A 66 -8.99 -7.64 10.11
C ALA A 66 -7.91 -6.53 10.19
N PHE A 67 -8.30 -5.28 10.45
CA PHE A 67 -7.45 -4.09 10.31
C PHE A 67 -7.09 -3.39 11.63
N ALA A 68 -7.31 -4.05 12.77
CA ALA A 68 -7.02 -3.46 14.07
C ALA A 68 -5.55 -3.01 14.18
N ILE A 69 -5.33 -1.79 14.68
CA ILE A 69 -3.98 -1.22 14.90
C ILE A 69 -3.41 -1.61 16.26
N SER A 70 -2.09 -1.56 16.40
CA SER A 70 -1.40 -1.80 17.68
C SER A 70 -1.39 -0.53 18.54
N GLY A 71 -0.93 -0.66 19.79
CA GLY A 71 -0.66 0.49 20.66
C GLY A 71 -1.82 0.87 21.57
N GLY A 72 -1.47 1.38 22.75
CA GLY A 72 -2.42 1.67 23.83
C GLY A 72 -2.66 0.50 24.77
N ILE A 73 -3.23 0.82 25.92
CA ILE A 73 -3.57 -0.13 26.99
C ILE A 73 -4.96 -0.69 26.71
N ALA A 74 -5.07 -2.01 26.69
CA ALA A 74 -6.35 -2.69 26.54
C ALA A 74 -7.09 -2.75 27.88
N SER A 75 -8.42 -2.62 27.85
CA SER A 75 -9.23 -2.66 29.06
C SER A 75 -9.25 -4.07 29.66
N SER A 76 -9.15 -4.17 30.97
CA SER A 76 -9.45 -5.43 31.68
C SER A 76 -10.86 -5.90 31.34
N ALA A 77 -10.99 -7.21 31.14
CA ALA A 77 -12.25 -7.84 30.77
C ALA A 77 -12.62 -8.96 31.75
N GLN A 78 -13.89 -9.31 31.76
CA GLN A 78 -14.45 -10.52 32.32
C GLN A 78 -15.22 -11.23 31.21
N ILE A 79 -15.14 -12.56 31.19
CA ILE A 79 -15.89 -13.39 30.25
C ILE A 79 -16.65 -14.40 31.09
N GLY A 80 -17.98 -14.30 31.14
CA GLY A 80 -18.80 -15.15 32.00
C GLY A 80 -18.40 -15.08 33.48
N GLY A 81 -18.02 -13.89 33.97
CA GLY A 81 -17.59 -13.66 35.36
C GLY A 81 -16.13 -13.98 35.66
N VAL A 82 -15.38 -14.59 34.72
CA VAL A 82 -13.95 -14.89 34.92
C VAL A 82 -13.09 -13.74 34.41
N LYS A 83 -12.21 -13.22 35.28
CA LYS A 83 -11.28 -12.13 34.92
C LYS A 83 -10.29 -12.57 33.84
N ASN A 84 -10.15 -11.74 32.81
CA ASN A 84 -9.22 -11.92 31.71
C ASN A 84 -8.40 -10.63 31.53
N LYS A 85 -7.08 -10.71 31.76
CA LYS A 85 -6.18 -9.56 31.67
C LYS A 85 -5.45 -9.58 30.35
N ARG A 86 -5.68 -8.55 29.52
CA ARG A 86 -4.95 -8.32 28.26
C ARG A 86 -4.32 -6.93 28.36
N PRO A 87 -2.99 -6.81 28.53
CA PRO A 87 -2.41 -5.52 28.90
C PRO A 87 -2.35 -4.53 27.72
N ASN A 88 -2.07 -5.00 26.51
CA ASN A 88 -1.74 -4.12 25.38
C ASN A 88 -2.45 -4.54 24.10
N PHE A 89 -2.78 -3.57 23.25
CA PHE A 89 -3.27 -3.84 21.90
C PHE A 89 -2.14 -4.30 20.97
N SER A 90 -2.45 -5.32 20.18
CA SER A 90 -1.63 -5.76 19.04
C SER A 90 -2.37 -5.52 17.73
N ASP A 91 -1.60 -5.35 16.66
CA ASP A 91 -2.14 -5.24 15.31
C ASP A 91 -2.68 -6.58 14.80
N SER A 92 -3.58 -6.51 13.82
CA SER A 92 -4.21 -7.68 13.21
C SER A 92 -3.52 -8.08 11.89
N THR A 93 -3.98 -9.19 11.31
CA THR A 93 -3.41 -9.83 10.13
C THR A 93 -3.39 -8.89 8.93
N ALA A 94 -4.47 -8.19 8.58
CA ALA A 94 -4.51 -7.31 7.39
C ALA A 94 -3.88 -5.92 7.60
N THR A 95 -3.48 -5.56 8.83
CA THR A 95 -2.97 -4.23 9.19
C THR A 95 -1.61 -3.92 8.58
N ARG A 96 -0.74 -4.93 8.43
CA ARG A 96 0.59 -4.78 7.82
C ARG A 96 0.62 -5.34 6.42
N GLY A 97 1.23 -4.60 5.51
CA GLY A 97 1.40 -5.03 4.14
C GLY A 97 0.25 -4.61 3.23
N MET A 98 0.40 -4.95 1.96
CA MET A 98 -0.66 -4.88 0.96
C MET A 98 -1.50 -6.16 1.01
N ASN A 99 -2.81 -6.02 0.93
CA ASN A 99 -3.78 -7.09 0.73
C ASN A 99 -4.23 -7.04 -0.73
N ILE A 100 -3.99 -8.14 -1.45
CA ILE A 100 -4.10 -8.19 -2.91
C ILE A 100 -5.05 -9.30 -3.32
N TRP A 101 -5.95 -8.98 -4.26
CA TRP A 101 -6.86 -9.94 -4.87
C TRP A 101 -7.12 -9.59 -6.33
N LEU A 102 -7.60 -10.56 -7.11
CA LEU A 102 -7.98 -10.37 -8.50
C LEU A 102 -9.50 -10.26 -8.65
N GLN A 103 -9.97 -9.25 -9.36
CA GLN A 103 -11.37 -9.14 -9.78
C GLN A 103 -11.51 -9.65 -11.22
N GLY A 104 -12.42 -10.61 -11.42
CA GLY A 104 -12.83 -11.11 -12.73
C GLY A 104 -14.09 -10.41 -13.27
N LYS A 105 -14.62 -10.93 -14.38
CA LYS A 105 -15.84 -10.40 -15.04
C LYS A 105 -17.10 -10.48 -14.17
N THR A 106 -17.14 -11.42 -13.22
CA THR A 106 -18.27 -11.65 -12.31
C THR A 106 -17.76 -11.86 -10.88
N LEU A 107 -18.66 -11.79 -9.90
CA LEU A 107 -18.34 -12.15 -8.52
C LEU A 107 -17.88 -13.62 -8.43
N PHE A 108 -18.51 -14.52 -9.18
CA PHE A 108 -18.09 -15.93 -9.23
C PHE A 108 -16.64 -16.07 -9.70
N HIS A 109 -16.26 -15.47 -10.82
CA HIS A 109 -14.87 -15.48 -11.30
C HIS A 109 -13.91 -14.89 -10.27
N THR A 110 -14.32 -13.81 -9.60
CA THR A 110 -13.55 -13.18 -8.53
C THR A 110 -13.35 -14.12 -7.35
N LEU A 111 -14.36 -14.85 -6.91
CA LEU A 111 -14.23 -15.81 -5.82
C LEU A 111 -13.32 -17.00 -6.21
N VAL A 112 -13.54 -17.59 -7.38
CA VAL A 112 -12.77 -18.75 -7.85
C VAL A 112 -11.28 -18.42 -7.96
N VAL A 113 -10.91 -17.28 -8.55
CA VAL A 113 -9.50 -16.92 -8.78
C VAL A 113 -8.75 -16.51 -7.51
N ASN A 114 -9.46 -16.23 -6.41
CA ASN A 114 -8.85 -15.94 -5.10
C ASN A 114 -9.03 -17.09 -4.10
N THR A 115 -9.61 -18.21 -4.52
CA THR A 115 -9.72 -19.40 -3.68
C THR A 115 -8.38 -20.14 -3.72
N SER A 116 -7.66 -20.10 -2.61
CA SER A 116 -6.40 -20.84 -2.47
C SER A 116 -6.70 -22.34 -2.32
N PHE A 117 -6.02 -23.19 -3.10
CA PHE A 117 -6.27 -24.63 -3.16
C PHE A 117 -5.38 -25.46 -2.21
N PHE A 118 -4.74 -24.84 -1.23
CA PHE A 118 -3.99 -25.61 -0.24
C PHE A 118 -4.95 -26.48 0.58
N GLY A 119 -4.51 -27.68 0.96
CA GLY A 119 -5.22 -28.61 1.84
C GLY A 119 -5.34 -28.08 3.28
N ASP A 120 -5.83 -26.85 3.41
CA ASP A 120 -6.09 -26.15 4.64
C ASP A 120 -7.27 -26.80 5.34
N LYS A 121 -7.01 -27.29 6.56
CA LYS A 121 -8.01 -27.89 7.43
C LYS A 121 -8.42 -26.96 8.56
N SER A 122 -7.90 -25.73 8.57
CA SER A 122 -8.29 -24.74 9.56
C SER A 122 -9.74 -24.34 9.34
N LEU A 123 -10.47 -24.23 10.44
CA LEU A 123 -11.87 -23.84 10.44
C LEU A 123 -11.97 -22.36 10.79
N PRO A 124 -12.96 -21.63 10.23
CA PRO A 124 -13.27 -20.31 10.72
C PRO A 124 -13.93 -20.39 12.11
N PRO A 125 -13.91 -19.31 12.91
CA PRO A 125 -14.46 -19.32 14.27
C PRO A 125 -15.90 -19.80 14.39
N TRP A 126 -16.73 -19.55 13.37
CA TRP A 126 -18.15 -19.95 13.40
C TRP A 126 -18.39 -21.44 13.14
N GLU A 127 -17.39 -22.19 12.67
CA GLU A 127 -17.43 -23.65 12.47
C GLU A 127 -16.76 -24.44 13.60
N MET A 128 -16.01 -23.76 14.49
CA MET A 128 -15.45 -24.39 15.67
C MET A 128 -16.53 -24.68 16.73
N ASP A 129 -16.34 -25.75 17.50
CA ASP A 129 -17.19 -26.08 18.66
C ASP A 129 -17.16 -24.96 19.72
N ASP A 130 -15.94 -24.49 20.02
CA ASP A 130 -15.68 -23.24 20.75
C ASP A 130 -15.04 -22.20 19.80
N PRO A 131 -15.78 -21.16 19.38
CA PRO A 131 -15.27 -20.07 18.52
C PRO A 131 -14.07 -19.30 19.10
N HIS A 132 -13.76 -19.50 20.37
CA HIS A 132 -12.74 -18.74 21.10
C HIS A 132 -11.58 -19.59 21.58
N ILE A 133 -11.52 -20.87 21.18
CA ILE A 133 -10.44 -21.80 21.58
C ILE A 133 -9.05 -21.23 21.26
N ASN A 134 -8.93 -20.51 20.15
CA ASN A 134 -7.67 -19.93 19.67
C ASN A 134 -7.37 -18.51 20.21
N ARG A 135 -8.18 -17.95 21.13
CA ARG A 135 -8.03 -16.53 21.57
C ARG A 135 -6.67 -16.19 22.20
N ASP A 136 -5.94 -17.19 22.68
CA ASP A 136 -4.65 -17.05 23.36
C ASP A 136 -3.46 -17.47 22.49
N LYS A 137 -3.72 -17.98 21.28
CA LYS A 137 -2.71 -18.53 20.37
C LYS A 137 -2.28 -17.48 19.35
N SER A 138 -0.98 -17.28 19.14
CA SER A 138 -0.47 -16.32 18.14
C SER A 138 -0.28 -16.91 16.75
N GLU A 139 -0.10 -18.23 16.67
CA GLU A 139 0.20 -18.97 15.46
C GLU A 139 -1.11 -19.32 14.74
N PRO A 140 -1.23 -19.08 13.42
CA PRO A 140 -2.38 -19.50 12.66
C PRO A 140 -2.38 -21.00 12.38
N ASP A 141 -3.58 -21.60 12.40
CA ASP A 141 -3.79 -22.99 12.02
C ASP A 141 -3.80 -23.19 10.50
N GLY A 142 -4.12 -22.14 9.73
CA GLY A 142 -4.17 -22.18 8.28
C GLY A 142 -4.66 -20.87 7.67
N VAL A 143 -4.94 -20.88 6.38
CA VAL A 143 -5.39 -19.72 5.59
C VAL A 143 -6.77 -19.25 6.04
N VAL A 144 -7.73 -20.15 6.24
CA VAL A 144 -9.09 -19.80 6.70
C VAL A 144 -9.02 -19.13 8.08
N ASP A 145 -8.18 -19.65 8.99
CA ASP A 145 -7.93 -19.03 10.29
C ASP A 145 -7.33 -17.61 10.17
N ILE A 146 -6.34 -17.40 9.28
CA ILE A 146 -5.73 -16.08 9.02
C ILE A 146 -6.76 -15.09 8.49
N LEU A 147 -7.59 -15.51 7.54
CA LEU A 147 -8.60 -14.66 6.88
C LEU A 147 -9.80 -14.37 7.80
N THR A 148 -9.97 -15.13 8.88
CA THR A 148 -11.06 -14.97 9.85
C THR A 148 -10.58 -14.63 11.26
N TRP A 149 -9.38 -14.05 11.36
CA TRP A 149 -8.68 -13.76 12.60
C TRP A 149 -9.50 -12.91 13.59
N GLN A 150 -9.58 -13.35 14.85
CA GLN A 150 -10.32 -12.65 15.91
C GLN A 150 -9.38 -11.76 16.75
N SER A 151 -8.87 -10.68 16.16
CA SER A 151 -7.89 -9.78 16.80
C SER A 151 -8.42 -8.98 18.00
N ARG A 152 -9.73 -8.87 18.14
CA ARG A 152 -10.42 -8.13 19.22
C ARG A 152 -11.48 -9.01 19.86
N LEU A 153 -11.64 -8.84 21.18
CA LEU A 153 -12.82 -9.34 21.88
C LEU A 153 -13.85 -8.21 21.89
N ILE A 154 -14.99 -8.47 21.24
CA ILE A 154 -16.02 -7.47 21.00
C ILE A 154 -17.37 -8.06 21.44
N ARG A 155 -18.20 -7.27 22.11
CA ARG A 155 -19.63 -7.57 22.30
C ARG A 155 -20.43 -6.30 22.11
N LEU A 156 -21.27 -6.30 21.07
CA LEU A 156 -22.15 -5.18 20.76
C LEU A 156 -23.31 -5.13 21.76
N ILE A 157 -23.77 -3.93 22.09
CA ILE A 157 -24.96 -3.71 22.92
C ILE A 157 -26.06 -3.23 21.97
N ALA A 158 -27.08 -4.06 21.77
CA ALA A 158 -28.23 -3.74 20.94
C ALA A 158 -29.11 -2.69 21.62
N ASP A 159 -29.60 -1.72 20.83
CA ASP A 159 -30.56 -0.69 21.24
C ASP A 159 -31.44 -0.30 20.05
N GLU A 160 -32.74 -0.62 20.09
CA GLU A 160 -33.74 -0.22 19.08
C GLU A 160 -33.25 -0.24 17.61
N GLU A 161 -32.76 -1.41 17.16
CA GLU A 161 -32.19 -1.66 15.81
C GLU A 161 -30.82 -1.01 15.50
N LYS A 162 -30.20 -0.41 16.50
CA LYS A 162 -28.92 0.26 16.41
C LYS A 162 -27.95 -0.25 17.47
N VAL A 163 -26.70 0.15 17.30
CA VAL A 163 -25.62 -0.10 18.26
C VAL A 163 -24.94 1.23 18.51
N GLU A 164 -24.98 1.72 19.74
CA GLU A 164 -24.22 2.91 20.16
C GLU A 164 -22.96 2.54 20.92
N ARG A 165 -22.98 1.40 21.63
CA ARG A 165 -21.94 1.02 22.58
C ARG A 165 -21.59 -0.45 22.45
N MET A 166 -20.38 -0.77 22.91
CA MET A 166 -19.87 -2.13 22.95
C MET A 166 -18.89 -2.34 24.09
N PHE A 167 -18.67 -3.59 24.47
CA PHE A 167 -17.49 -4.01 25.21
C PHE A 167 -16.38 -4.34 24.20
N PHE A 168 -15.17 -3.87 24.49
CA PHE A 168 -14.06 -3.93 23.53
C PHE A 168 -12.73 -4.08 24.25
N THR A 169 -11.98 -5.13 23.91
CA THR A 169 -10.60 -5.30 24.38
C THR A 169 -9.75 -6.08 23.37
N GLN A 170 -8.47 -6.26 23.70
CA GLN A 170 -7.54 -7.05 22.91
C GLN A 170 -8.00 -8.52 22.84
N GLY A 171 -8.04 -9.06 21.62
CA GLY A 171 -8.27 -10.48 21.34
C GLY A 171 -6.97 -11.20 20.98
N ARG A 172 -7.02 -12.02 19.94
CA ARG A 172 -5.92 -12.87 19.52
C ARG A 172 -4.76 -12.06 18.92
N PRO A 173 -3.53 -12.15 19.46
CA PRO A 173 -2.38 -11.43 18.92
C PRO A 173 -1.86 -12.09 17.65
N SER A 174 -1.53 -11.34 16.60
CA SER A 174 -0.96 -11.92 15.38
C SER A 174 0.54 -12.25 15.54
N ASN A 175 0.98 -13.44 15.10
CA ASN A 175 2.41 -13.72 14.95
C ASN A 175 3.00 -12.90 13.78
N LYS A 176 3.98 -12.05 14.08
CA LYS A 176 4.63 -11.15 13.10
C LYS A 176 5.66 -11.84 12.22
N GLU A 177 5.98 -13.10 12.50
CA GLU A 177 6.87 -13.95 11.71
C GLU A 177 6.08 -14.84 10.75
N ASP A 178 4.75 -14.91 10.86
CA ASP A 178 3.93 -15.71 9.95
C ASP A 178 3.92 -15.14 8.52
N ARG A 179 4.08 -16.04 7.55
CA ARG A 179 4.20 -15.72 6.11
C ARG A 179 3.24 -16.58 5.27
N LYS A 180 2.06 -16.88 5.83
CA LYS A 180 1.07 -17.80 5.23
C LYS A 180 -0.15 -17.10 4.64
N ASP A 181 -0.26 -15.78 4.78
CA ASP A 181 -1.39 -15.03 4.21
C ASP A 181 -1.31 -15.06 2.67
N PRO A 182 -2.31 -15.64 1.98
CA PRO A 182 -2.28 -15.80 0.53
C PRO A 182 -2.48 -14.48 -0.22
N MET A 183 -2.92 -13.41 0.46
CA MET A 183 -3.19 -12.11 -0.17
C MET A 183 -1.98 -11.19 -0.16
N LYS A 184 -0.85 -11.62 0.41
CA LYS A 184 0.30 -10.76 0.69
C LYS A 184 1.48 -11.00 -0.22
N VAL A 185 2.21 -9.91 -0.43
CA VAL A 185 3.57 -9.93 -0.96
C VAL A 185 4.54 -9.95 0.23
N TYR A 186 5.49 -10.87 0.24
CA TYR A 186 6.56 -10.96 1.23
C TYR A 186 7.90 -10.77 0.54
N ILE A 187 8.69 -9.79 0.99
CA ILE A 187 10.01 -9.47 0.41
C ILE A 187 11.08 -9.38 1.49
N LYS A 188 12.34 -9.64 1.10
CA LYS A 188 13.50 -9.38 1.94
C LYS A 188 13.81 -7.88 1.92
N LYS A 189 13.98 -7.29 3.10
CA LYS A 189 14.33 -5.88 3.27
C LYS A 189 15.59 -5.76 4.11
N THR A 190 16.50 -4.90 3.71
CA THR A 190 17.69 -4.60 4.52
C THR A 190 17.33 -3.55 5.57
N VAL A 191 17.24 -3.98 6.83
CA VAL A 191 16.99 -3.12 7.98
C VAL A 191 18.20 -3.20 8.91
N LYS A 192 18.84 -2.05 9.19
CA LYS A 192 20.03 -1.98 10.06
C LYS A 192 21.13 -3.00 9.70
N LYS A 193 21.43 -3.14 8.40
CA LYS A 193 22.41 -4.11 7.84
C LYS A 193 22.06 -5.59 8.03
N LYS A 194 20.83 -5.91 8.44
CA LYS A 194 20.31 -7.29 8.47
C LYS A 194 19.20 -7.43 7.44
N GLU A 195 19.14 -8.57 6.78
CA GLU A 195 18.00 -8.90 5.94
C GLU A 195 16.85 -9.40 6.82
N GLU A 196 15.69 -8.78 6.67
CA GLU A 196 14.46 -9.18 7.34
C GLU A 196 13.40 -9.47 6.28
N LEU A 197 12.85 -10.69 6.29
CA LEU A 197 11.72 -11.07 5.45
C LEU A 197 10.42 -10.59 6.11
N GLY A 198 9.61 -9.83 5.38
CA GLY A 198 8.34 -9.35 5.90
C GLY A 198 7.36 -8.90 4.82
N PRO A 199 6.11 -8.59 5.21
CA PRO A 199 5.12 -8.13 4.25
C PRO A 199 5.55 -6.82 3.58
N HIS A 200 5.37 -6.72 2.27
CA HIS A 200 5.54 -5.49 1.53
C HIS A 200 4.30 -4.62 1.70
N GLY A 201 4.48 -3.37 2.11
CA GLY A 201 3.39 -2.51 2.58
C GLY A 201 3.39 -1.17 1.87
N LEU A 202 2.25 -0.48 1.95
CA LEU A 202 2.09 0.86 1.40
C LEU A 202 2.95 1.87 2.16
N THR A 203 3.38 2.90 1.45
CA THR A 203 4.06 4.06 2.03
C THR A 203 3.41 5.34 1.55
N GLU A 204 3.54 6.42 2.33
CA GLU A 204 2.90 7.70 2.03
C GLU A 204 3.35 8.26 0.67
N GLY A 205 4.65 8.24 0.40
CA GLY A 205 5.26 8.85 -0.81
C GLY A 205 5.40 7.92 -2.03
N LYS A 206 4.78 6.74 -2.04
CA LYS A 206 4.87 5.80 -3.17
C LYS A 206 3.50 5.23 -3.54
N ALA A 207 3.11 5.40 -4.81
CA ALA A 207 1.97 4.73 -5.41
C ALA A 207 2.24 3.22 -5.55
N ALA A 208 1.23 2.37 -5.35
CA ALA A 208 1.40 0.92 -5.35
C ALA A 208 1.73 0.38 -6.75
N TRP A 209 1.27 1.04 -7.82
CA TRP A 209 1.66 0.67 -9.20
C TRP A 209 3.17 0.70 -9.43
N ARG A 210 3.92 1.55 -8.71
CA ARG A 210 5.40 1.60 -8.78
C ARG A 210 6.07 0.36 -8.18
N ASP A 211 5.32 -0.45 -7.44
CA ASP A 211 5.74 -1.76 -6.94
C ASP A 211 5.11 -2.92 -7.73
N SER A 212 4.43 -2.65 -8.86
CA SER A 212 3.70 -3.69 -9.61
C SER A 212 4.58 -4.86 -10.04
N HIS A 213 5.81 -4.63 -10.55
CA HIS A 213 6.75 -5.72 -10.82
C HIS A 213 7.02 -6.55 -9.56
N THR A 214 7.27 -5.91 -8.41
CA THR A 214 7.49 -6.61 -7.14
C THR A 214 6.25 -7.40 -6.68
N ILE A 215 5.06 -6.88 -6.94
CA ILE A 215 3.78 -7.50 -6.59
C ILE A 215 3.53 -8.77 -7.41
N ILE A 216 3.77 -8.73 -8.73
CA ILE A 216 3.42 -9.83 -9.63
C ILE A 216 4.54 -10.85 -9.82
N MET A 217 5.79 -10.46 -9.57
CA MET A 217 6.97 -11.25 -9.92
C MET A 217 6.96 -12.61 -9.26
N ALA A 218 7.09 -13.65 -10.08
CA ALA A 218 7.36 -15.00 -9.61
C ALA A 218 8.80 -15.03 -9.05
N ARG A 219 8.92 -15.31 -7.76
CA ARG A 219 10.22 -15.41 -7.09
C ARG A 219 10.78 -16.82 -7.30
N ASN A 220 12.11 -16.94 -7.26
CA ASN A 220 12.80 -18.23 -7.34
C ASN A 220 12.20 -19.21 -6.31
N PRO A 221 11.94 -20.49 -6.67
CA PRO A 221 11.46 -21.51 -5.72
C PRO A 221 12.32 -21.66 -4.45
N ASN A 222 13.60 -21.30 -4.52
CA ASN A 222 14.54 -21.33 -3.40
C ASN A 222 14.55 -20.02 -2.57
N SER A 223 13.70 -19.04 -2.91
CA SER A 223 13.53 -17.79 -2.18
C SER A 223 12.38 -17.88 -1.18
N ASP A 224 12.57 -17.31 0.00
CA ASP A 224 11.49 -17.16 0.99
C ASP A 224 10.53 -16.00 0.65
N GLU A 225 10.83 -15.21 -0.39
CA GLU A 225 9.95 -14.16 -0.90
C GLU A 225 8.74 -14.77 -1.63
N LYS A 226 7.57 -14.19 -1.42
CA LYS A 226 6.32 -14.71 -1.97
C LYS A 226 5.49 -13.60 -2.61
N ARG A 227 4.80 -13.94 -3.69
CA ARG A 227 3.71 -13.14 -4.25
C ARG A 227 2.35 -13.70 -3.80
N PRO A 228 1.25 -12.92 -3.91
CA PRO A 228 -0.09 -13.40 -3.63
C PRO A 228 -0.47 -14.65 -4.42
N GLU A 229 -1.19 -15.55 -3.78
CA GLU A 229 -1.48 -16.88 -4.31
C GLU A 229 -2.42 -16.84 -5.53
N CYS A 230 -3.27 -15.83 -5.64
CA CYS A 230 -4.13 -15.63 -6.80
C CYS A 230 -3.31 -15.52 -8.12
N PHE A 231 -2.12 -14.94 -8.08
CA PHE A 231 -1.23 -14.91 -9.26
C PHE A 231 -0.67 -16.29 -9.60
N ASN A 232 -0.34 -17.11 -8.59
CA ASN A 232 0.12 -18.48 -8.79
C ASN A 232 -0.97 -19.34 -9.43
N LEU A 233 -2.20 -19.22 -8.91
CA LEU A 233 -3.35 -19.92 -9.45
C LEU A 233 -3.62 -19.55 -10.93
N VAL A 234 -3.62 -18.25 -11.25
CA VAL A 234 -3.79 -17.80 -12.65
C VAL A 234 -2.64 -18.29 -13.52
N SER A 235 -1.39 -18.26 -13.03
CA SER A 235 -0.23 -18.75 -13.79
C SER A 235 -0.39 -20.25 -14.12
N GLN A 236 -0.78 -21.07 -13.14
CA GLN A 236 -1.05 -22.49 -13.36
C GLN A 236 -2.23 -22.72 -14.32
N ALA A 237 -3.27 -21.87 -14.28
CA ALA A 237 -4.40 -21.97 -15.19
C ALA A 237 -4.01 -21.62 -16.64
N ILE A 238 -3.07 -20.69 -16.85
CA ILE A 238 -2.46 -20.41 -18.16
C ILE A 238 -1.66 -21.62 -18.65
N GLU A 239 -0.76 -22.15 -17.82
CA GLU A 239 0.09 -23.30 -18.16
C GLU A 239 -0.73 -24.54 -18.55
N LYS A 240 -1.83 -24.78 -17.84
CA LYS A 240 -2.77 -25.88 -18.11
C LYS A 240 -3.81 -25.57 -19.19
N GLN A 241 -3.74 -24.40 -19.83
CA GLN A 241 -4.64 -23.96 -20.90
C GLN A 241 -6.13 -23.96 -20.47
N VAL A 242 -6.40 -23.75 -19.19
CA VAL A 242 -7.77 -23.68 -18.64
C VAL A 242 -8.42 -22.34 -18.97
N ILE A 243 -7.61 -21.28 -19.09
CA ILE A 243 -8.04 -19.93 -19.45
C ILE A 243 -7.26 -19.44 -20.67
N SER A 244 -7.90 -18.63 -21.51
CA SER A 244 -7.25 -18.02 -22.67
C SER A 244 -6.21 -16.99 -22.23
N GLU A 245 -5.05 -16.97 -22.89
CA GLU A 245 -4.00 -15.96 -22.65
C GLU A 245 -4.47 -14.51 -22.89
N ASN A 246 -5.55 -14.31 -23.64
CA ASN A 246 -6.15 -13.00 -23.88
C ASN A 246 -7.03 -12.50 -22.73
N GLU A 247 -7.24 -13.31 -21.69
CA GLU A 247 -8.03 -12.89 -20.53
C GLU A 247 -7.30 -11.82 -19.71
N SER A 248 -8.10 -11.03 -19.00
CA SER A 248 -7.60 -9.97 -18.13
C SER A 248 -8.38 -9.91 -16.84
N PHE A 249 -7.67 -9.65 -15.74
CA PHE A 249 -8.26 -9.35 -14.45
C PHE A 249 -7.96 -7.90 -14.05
N ILE A 250 -8.59 -7.45 -12.97
CA ILE A 250 -8.20 -6.23 -12.26
C ILE A 250 -7.52 -6.65 -10.96
N THR A 251 -6.26 -6.28 -10.79
CA THR A 251 -5.53 -6.46 -9.53
C THR A 251 -5.94 -5.35 -8.58
N HIS A 252 -6.54 -5.71 -7.45
CA HIS A 252 -6.77 -4.78 -6.36
C HIS A 252 -5.60 -4.81 -5.40
N VAL A 253 -5.13 -3.63 -5.00
CA VAL A 253 -4.13 -3.47 -3.94
C VAL A 253 -4.74 -2.60 -2.86
N SER A 254 -5.00 -3.18 -1.68
CA SER A 254 -5.59 -2.46 -0.54
C SER A 254 -4.72 -2.58 0.70
N GLY A 255 -4.61 -1.51 1.50
CA GLY A 255 -3.93 -1.62 2.79
C GLY A 255 -3.79 -0.30 3.53
N LEU A 256 -3.05 -0.38 4.63
CA LEU A 256 -2.74 0.76 5.49
C LEU A 256 -1.23 1.07 5.43
N ALA A 257 -0.89 2.34 5.23
CA ALA A 257 0.45 2.83 5.53
C ALA A 257 0.46 3.24 7.01
N THR A 258 1.32 2.59 7.81
CA THR A 258 1.33 2.81 9.26
C THR A 258 2.71 3.17 9.79
N LYS A 259 2.73 3.91 10.91
CA LYS A 259 3.95 4.30 11.64
C LYS A 259 3.95 3.72 13.06
N GLY A 260 5.13 3.66 13.68
CA GLY A 260 5.25 3.30 15.10
C GLY A 260 4.82 1.86 15.41
N LYS A 261 5.27 0.87 14.63
CA LYS A 261 4.86 -0.54 14.74
C LYS A 261 3.36 -0.77 14.51
N ALA A 262 2.76 -0.04 13.56
CA ALA A 262 1.35 -0.09 13.25
C ALA A 262 0.42 0.52 14.30
N ALA A 263 0.90 1.55 15.02
CA ALA A 263 0.12 2.26 16.04
C ALA A 263 -0.56 3.53 15.51
N LYS A 264 -0.13 4.04 14.36
CA LYS A 264 -0.75 5.20 13.71
C LYS A 264 -0.94 4.94 12.23
N ILE A 265 -2.15 5.19 11.74
CA ILE A 265 -2.46 5.19 10.31
C ILE A 265 -2.01 6.53 9.73
N ILE A 266 -1.22 6.49 8.66
CA ILE A 266 -0.80 7.67 7.89
C ILE A 266 -1.74 7.86 6.70
N LEU A 267 -2.02 6.77 5.99
CA LEU A 267 -3.05 6.71 4.96
C LEU A 267 -3.60 5.29 4.86
N TRP A 268 -4.76 5.18 4.22
CA TRP A 268 -5.27 3.94 3.65
C TRP A 268 -5.40 4.14 2.14
N ARG A 269 -5.21 3.09 1.36
CA ARG A 269 -5.32 3.19 -0.10
C ARG A 269 -5.94 1.93 -0.67
N HIS A 270 -6.71 2.12 -1.75
CA HIS A 270 -7.19 1.06 -2.62
C HIS A 270 -6.90 1.41 -4.09
N GLU A 271 -5.91 0.75 -4.67
CA GLU A 271 -5.54 0.89 -6.09
C GLU A 271 -6.09 -0.28 -6.91
N ARG A 272 -6.34 -0.03 -8.21
CA ARG A 272 -6.86 -1.01 -9.17
C ARG A 272 -5.99 -0.97 -10.43
N LEU A 273 -5.27 -2.05 -10.69
CA LEU A 273 -4.34 -2.17 -11.82
C LEU A 273 -4.91 -3.15 -12.84
N PRO A 274 -4.91 -2.85 -14.15
CA PRO A 274 -5.24 -3.84 -15.16
C PRO A 274 -4.18 -4.95 -15.16
N LEU A 275 -4.61 -6.20 -15.30
CA LEU A 275 -3.74 -7.36 -15.41
C LEU A 275 -4.14 -8.22 -16.61
N PRO A 276 -3.64 -7.93 -17.82
CA PRO A 276 -3.55 -8.94 -18.86
C PRO A 276 -2.73 -10.12 -18.32
N ILE A 277 -3.28 -11.33 -18.38
CA ILE A 277 -2.72 -12.44 -17.61
C ILE A 277 -1.36 -12.92 -18.14
N VAL A 278 -1.06 -12.64 -19.40
CA VAL A 278 0.26 -12.85 -20.00
C VAL A 278 1.39 -12.09 -19.28
N LEU A 279 1.07 -11.01 -18.56
CA LEU A 279 2.05 -10.30 -17.74
C LEU A 279 2.60 -11.13 -16.56
N LEU A 280 1.96 -12.26 -16.25
CA LEU A 280 2.45 -13.20 -15.25
C LEU A 280 3.56 -14.12 -15.77
N LYS A 281 3.83 -14.13 -17.09
CA LYS A 281 4.95 -14.88 -17.68
C LYS A 281 6.29 -14.20 -17.37
N PRO A 282 7.39 -14.96 -17.17
CA PRO A 282 8.70 -14.41 -16.81
C PRO A 282 9.20 -13.30 -17.74
N ASP A 283 9.09 -13.47 -19.06
CA ASP A 283 9.58 -12.50 -20.04
C ASP A 283 8.91 -11.12 -19.87
N PHE A 284 7.60 -11.10 -19.63
CA PHE A 284 6.85 -9.88 -19.39
C PHE A 284 7.18 -9.24 -18.04
N GLN A 285 7.45 -10.04 -17.00
CA GLN A 285 7.82 -9.53 -15.68
C GLN A 285 9.19 -8.83 -15.70
N GLU A 286 10.14 -9.39 -16.44
CA GLU A 286 11.47 -8.78 -16.64
C GLU A 286 11.35 -7.41 -17.32
N VAL A 287 10.63 -7.35 -18.44
CA VAL A 287 10.41 -6.08 -19.16
C VAL A 287 9.62 -5.09 -18.31
N LEU A 288 8.60 -5.51 -17.57
CA LEU A 288 7.88 -4.61 -16.67
C LEU A 288 8.79 -4.02 -15.59
N GLY A 289 9.70 -4.84 -15.04
CA GLY A 289 10.74 -4.40 -14.11
C GLY A 289 11.59 -3.27 -14.72
N LEU A 290 12.09 -3.48 -15.94
CA LEU A 290 12.88 -2.48 -16.67
C LEU A 290 12.09 -1.18 -16.93
N MET A 291 10.81 -1.29 -17.31
CA MET A 291 9.96 -0.12 -17.58
C MET A 291 9.72 0.73 -16.33
N ILE A 292 9.57 0.10 -15.17
CA ILE A 292 9.46 0.80 -13.87
C ILE A 292 10.81 1.38 -13.46
N GLU A 293 11.90 0.65 -13.65
CA GLU A 293 13.26 1.11 -13.35
C GLU A 293 13.59 2.40 -14.12
N ARG A 294 13.24 2.47 -15.41
CA ARG A 294 13.40 3.69 -16.23
C ARG A 294 12.66 4.88 -15.63
N ALA A 295 11.42 4.69 -15.16
CA ALA A 295 10.65 5.75 -14.51
C ALA A 295 11.25 6.20 -13.17
N GLU A 296 11.78 5.27 -12.36
CA GLU A 296 12.47 5.57 -11.10
C GLU A 296 13.82 6.27 -11.34
N LYS A 297 14.59 5.86 -12.36
CA LYS A 297 15.83 6.55 -12.79
C LYS A 297 15.53 7.99 -13.20
N ALA A 298 14.52 8.21 -14.04
CA ALA A 298 14.10 9.55 -14.45
C ALA A 298 13.65 10.40 -13.25
N ALA A 299 12.95 9.84 -12.27
CA ALA A 299 12.62 10.53 -11.01
C ALA A 299 13.87 10.95 -10.22
N GLY A 300 14.87 10.06 -10.13
CA GLY A 300 16.16 10.37 -9.51
C GLY A 300 16.89 11.51 -10.22
N ARG A 301 16.91 11.48 -11.56
CA ARG A 301 17.50 12.56 -12.39
C ARG A 301 16.74 13.87 -12.22
N LEU A 302 15.41 13.83 -12.22
CA LEU A 302 14.54 14.98 -12.01
C LEU A 302 14.84 15.68 -10.68
N ARG A 303 14.90 14.92 -9.59
CA ARG A 303 15.25 15.43 -8.27
C ARG A 303 16.66 16.03 -8.25
N GLY A 304 17.63 15.35 -8.86
CA GLY A 304 19.00 15.84 -8.99
C GLY A 304 19.08 17.16 -9.76
N ARG A 305 18.36 17.28 -10.88
CA ARG A 305 18.30 18.53 -11.67
C ARG A 305 17.65 19.66 -10.91
N MET A 306 16.53 19.40 -10.23
CA MET A 306 15.88 20.40 -9.39
C MET A 306 16.82 20.93 -8.31
N ARG A 307 17.56 20.04 -7.63
CA ARG A 307 18.59 20.44 -6.66
C ARG A 307 19.64 21.33 -7.30
N ARG A 308 20.20 20.96 -8.45
CA ARG A 308 21.22 21.79 -9.16
C ARG A 308 20.68 23.17 -9.55
N ILE A 309 19.42 23.27 -10.01
CA ILE A 309 18.79 24.55 -10.36
C ILE A 309 18.66 25.42 -9.12
N LEU A 310 18.15 24.88 -8.00
CA LEU A 310 18.00 25.65 -6.76
C LEU A 310 19.35 26.03 -6.15
N THR A 311 20.37 25.17 -6.23
CA THR A 311 21.74 25.52 -5.85
C THR A 311 22.26 26.68 -6.68
N ALA A 312 22.14 26.63 -8.02
CA ALA A 312 22.56 27.72 -8.90
C ALA A 312 21.75 29.02 -8.66
N TYR A 313 20.46 28.89 -8.33
CA TYR A 313 19.60 30.01 -7.97
C TYR A 313 20.11 30.71 -6.71
N LEU A 314 20.41 29.98 -5.63
CA LEU A 314 20.93 30.54 -4.38
C LEU A 314 22.37 31.06 -4.52
N GLU A 315 23.25 30.39 -5.29
CA GLU A 315 24.61 30.87 -5.58
C GLU A 315 24.63 32.26 -6.23
N SER A 316 23.59 32.59 -7.00
CA SER A 316 23.50 33.88 -7.68
C SER A 316 22.95 35.01 -6.81
N GLU A 317 22.40 34.69 -5.63
CA GLU A 317 22.03 35.66 -4.58
C GLU A 317 23.26 36.17 -3.83
N ASN A 318 24.22 35.27 -3.58
CA ASN A 318 25.44 35.56 -2.83
C ASN A 318 26.53 36.28 -3.67
N LYS A 319 26.21 36.74 -4.89
CA LYS A 319 27.14 37.55 -5.69
C LYS A 319 26.88 39.03 -5.40
N PRO A 320 27.88 39.80 -4.93
CA PRO A 320 27.70 41.24 -4.70
C PRO A 320 27.32 41.95 -6.01
N THR A 321 26.36 42.87 -5.91
CA THR A 321 25.73 43.59 -7.03
C THR A 321 26.63 44.68 -7.63
N ASN A 322 27.74 45.02 -6.96
CA ASN A 322 28.66 46.08 -7.39
C ASN A 322 29.93 45.44 -7.95
N GLY A 323 30.38 45.92 -9.10
CA GLY A 323 31.57 45.44 -9.84
C GLY A 323 32.89 45.73 -9.15
N GLU A 324 33.01 45.46 -7.85
CA GLU A 324 34.27 45.46 -7.13
C GLU A 324 34.98 44.12 -7.34
N GLU A 325 36.29 44.23 -7.44
CA GLU A 325 37.21 43.29 -8.08
C GLU A 325 37.15 41.85 -7.55
N GLN A 326 37.44 40.92 -8.47
CA GLN A 326 37.57 39.49 -8.27
C GLN A 326 38.79 39.10 -7.41
N ASN A 327 38.90 39.61 -6.18
CA ASN A 327 39.87 39.11 -5.21
C ASN A 327 39.19 38.12 -4.27
N GLU A 328 39.52 36.84 -4.41
CA GLU A 328 39.45 35.70 -3.46
C GLU A 328 38.42 35.74 -2.30
N LEU A 329 37.25 36.34 -2.50
CA LEU A 329 36.16 36.29 -1.55
C LEU A 329 35.58 34.89 -1.61
N LYS A 330 35.88 34.09 -0.58
CA LYS A 330 35.32 32.76 -0.32
C LYS A 330 33.82 32.81 -0.64
N LYS A 331 33.42 32.17 -1.74
CA LYS A 331 32.00 31.95 -2.04
C LYS A 331 31.35 31.40 -0.78
N GLU A 332 30.46 32.17 -0.17
CA GLU A 332 29.74 31.66 0.99
C GLU A 332 29.00 30.40 0.56
N PRO A 333 29.16 29.28 1.30
CA PRO A 333 28.53 28.04 0.93
C PRO A 333 27.01 28.20 0.95
N VAL A 334 26.34 27.61 -0.03
CA VAL A 334 24.86 27.63 -0.13
C VAL A 334 24.26 27.14 1.19
N ASN A 335 23.35 27.93 1.76
CA ASN A 335 22.60 27.57 2.96
C ASN A 335 21.81 26.28 2.70
N GLN A 336 22.27 25.17 3.30
CA GLN A 336 21.66 23.86 3.09
C GLN A 336 20.24 23.80 3.65
N GLY A 337 19.93 24.53 4.73
CA GLY A 337 18.58 24.55 5.31
C GLY A 337 17.56 25.18 4.36
N GLU A 338 17.93 26.30 3.75
CA GLU A 338 17.11 27.00 2.76
C GLU A 338 16.93 26.16 1.48
N LEU A 339 18.00 25.53 0.98
CA LEU A 339 17.92 24.62 -0.17
C LEU A 339 16.95 23.46 0.09
N GLU A 340 16.99 22.83 1.25
CA GLU A 340 16.07 21.75 1.61
C GLU A 340 14.62 22.24 1.75
N GLN A 341 14.42 23.46 2.24
CA GLN A 341 13.08 24.06 2.33
C GLN A 341 12.50 24.31 0.93
N LEU A 342 13.28 24.88 0.00
CA LEU A 342 12.88 25.10 -1.39
C LEU A 342 12.66 23.78 -2.13
N LEU A 343 13.49 22.77 -1.89
CA LEU A 343 13.30 21.44 -2.48
C LEU A 343 11.99 20.79 -2.04
N ARG A 344 11.56 21.01 -0.80
CA ARG A 344 10.27 20.50 -0.30
C ARG A 344 9.08 21.26 -0.87
N SER A 345 9.18 22.58 -1.01
CA SER A 345 8.08 23.39 -1.53
C SER A 345 7.90 23.28 -3.05
N LEU A 346 9.00 23.05 -3.78
CA LEU A 346 9.01 22.98 -5.24
C LEU A 346 9.28 21.57 -5.78
N ASP A 347 9.02 20.54 -4.98
CA ASP A 347 9.26 19.14 -5.36
C ASP A 347 8.46 18.79 -6.63
N PRO A 348 9.12 18.45 -7.76
CA PRO A 348 8.43 18.08 -9.00
C PRO A 348 7.89 16.63 -8.99
N LEU A 349 8.29 15.81 -8.02
CA LEU A 349 7.98 14.38 -8.01
C LEU A 349 6.48 14.06 -7.87
N PRO A 350 5.68 14.75 -7.04
CA PRO A 350 4.25 14.45 -6.93
C PRO A 350 3.50 14.57 -8.27
N GLN A 351 3.73 15.65 -9.02
CA GLN A 351 3.10 15.86 -10.33
C GLN A 351 3.63 14.87 -11.37
N TYR A 352 4.93 14.57 -11.35
CA TYR A 352 5.53 13.57 -12.23
C TYR A 352 4.86 12.20 -12.06
N TRP A 353 4.78 11.69 -10.82
CA TRP A 353 4.19 10.38 -10.56
C TRP A 353 2.69 10.32 -10.88
N ALA A 354 1.94 11.36 -10.53
CA ALA A 354 0.51 11.44 -10.83
C ALA A 354 0.22 11.40 -12.34
N ARG A 355 1.08 12.01 -13.17
CA ARG A 355 0.91 12.04 -14.63
C ARG A 355 1.35 10.76 -15.32
N LEU A 356 2.28 10.01 -14.71
CA LEU A 356 2.70 8.72 -15.24
C LEU A 356 1.69 7.60 -15.00
N GLU A 357 0.91 7.67 -13.92
CA GLU A 357 0.01 6.58 -13.53
C GLU A 357 -0.98 6.15 -14.63
N PRO A 358 -1.73 7.05 -15.30
CA PRO A 358 -2.62 6.63 -16.39
C PRO A 358 -1.85 5.97 -17.55
N GLY A 359 -0.68 6.51 -17.88
CA GLY A 359 0.18 5.96 -18.93
C GLY A 359 0.77 4.60 -18.57
N PHE A 360 0.98 4.34 -17.27
CA PHE A 360 1.40 3.03 -16.81
C PHE A 360 0.28 1.98 -17.00
N TYR A 361 -0.99 2.37 -16.80
CA TYR A 361 -2.12 1.47 -17.05
C TYR A 361 -2.34 1.22 -18.55
N GLU A 362 -2.07 2.22 -19.40
CA GLU A 362 -1.99 2.05 -20.85
C GLU A 362 -0.89 1.06 -21.21
N LEU A 363 0.33 1.22 -20.66
CA LEU A 363 1.45 0.30 -20.84
C LEU A 363 1.07 -1.14 -20.47
N LEU A 364 0.48 -1.37 -19.29
CA LEU A 364 0.09 -2.71 -18.86
C LEU A 364 -0.84 -3.40 -19.87
N ARG A 365 -1.82 -2.67 -20.42
CA ARG A 365 -2.73 -3.21 -21.45
C ARG A 365 -2.06 -3.38 -22.81
N ALA A 366 -1.09 -2.51 -23.12
CA ALA A 366 -0.48 -2.46 -24.44
C ALA A 366 0.73 -3.38 -24.62
N LEU A 367 1.44 -3.68 -23.52
CA LEU A 367 2.66 -4.48 -23.54
C LEU A 367 2.52 -5.87 -24.22
N PRO A 368 1.39 -6.59 -24.08
CA PRO A 368 1.16 -7.83 -24.85
C PRO A 368 1.28 -7.66 -26.37
N GLN A 369 0.99 -6.46 -26.91
CA GLN A 369 1.10 -6.22 -28.36
C GLN A 369 2.54 -6.04 -28.84
N ASP A 370 3.51 -5.84 -27.94
CA ASP A 370 4.93 -5.78 -28.28
C ASP A 370 5.57 -7.19 -28.37
N TRP A 371 4.81 -8.24 -28.04
CA TRP A 371 5.24 -9.63 -28.14
C TRP A 371 4.93 -10.22 -29.53
N ASP A 372 5.88 -10.95 -30.10
CA ASP A 372 5.71 -11.78 -31.28
C ASP A 372 5.28 -13.19 -30.86
N TYR A 373 3.97 -13.44 -30.97
CA TYR A 373 3.38 -14.74 -30.65
C TYR A 373 3.73 -15.85 -31.67
N LEU A 374 4.20 -15.50 -32.87
CA LEU A 374 4.62 -16.48 -33.88
C LEU A 374 6.02 -17.02 -33.57
N HIS A 375 6.94 -16.14 -33.17
CA HIS A 375 8.33 -16.49 -32.91
C HIS A 375 8.65 -16.70 -31.42
N GLY A 376 7.70 -16.38 -30.53
CA GLY A 376 7.86 -16.59 -29.09
C GLY A 376 8.90 -15.67 -28.46
N GLY A 377 8.88 -14.38 -28.80
CA GLY A 377 9.84 -13.39 -28.29
C GLY A 377 9.34 -11.96 -28.44
N TRP A 378 10.15 -10.99 -27.98
CA TRP A 378 9.87 -9.58 -28.22
C TRP A 378 10.05 -9.21 -29.69
N LYS A 379 9.19 -8.33 -30.21
CA LYS A 379 9.35 -7.77 -31.56
C LYS A 379 10.65 -6.98 -31.66
N GLU A 380 11.07 -6.69 -32.90
CA GLU A 380 12.19 -5.79 -33.17
C GLU A 380 11.98 -4.43 -32.48
N GLU A 381 13.07 -3.74 -32.13
CA GLU A 381 13.04 -2.49 -31.39
C GLU A 381 12.14 -1.42 -32.03
N LYS A 382 12.09 -1.37 -33.37
CA LYS A 382 11.24 -0.48 -34.17
C LYS A 382 9.74 -0.78 -34.06
N ASP A 383 9.38 -1.94 -33.54
CA ASP A 383 8.00 -2.45 -33.42
C ASP A 383 7.53 -2.60 -31.96
N LEU A 384 8.41 -2.34 -30.98
CA LEU A 384 8.09 -2.19 -29.54
C LEU A 384 7.31 -0.90 -29.23
N ARG A 385 6.08 -0.81 -29.72
CA ARG A 385 5.25 0.39 -29.64
C ARG A 385 4.97 0.79 -28.19
N ALA A 386 4.52 -0.14 -27.34
CA ALA A 386 4.17 0.17 -25.96
C ALA A 386 5.40 0.62 -25.16
N GLY A 387 6.53 -0.06 -25.34
CA GLY A 387 7.81 0.32 -24.72
C GLY A 387 8.29 1.72 -25.13
N ARG A 388 8.20 2.07 -26.42
CA ARG A 388 8.57 3.42 -26.92
C ARG A 388 7.63 4.50 -26.42
N GLU A 389 6.31 4.28 -26.51
CA GLU A 389 5.30 5.24 -26.01
C GLU A 389 5.50 5.53 -24.51
N TRP A 390 5.84 4.51 -23.73
CA TRP A 390 6.19 4.66 -22.32
C TRP A 390 7.46 5.50 -22.11
N GLY A 391 8.54 5.22 -22.85
CA GLY A 391 9.78 5.98 -22.78
C GLY A 391 9.59 7.46 -23.13
N GLU A 392 8.85 7.75 -24.21
CA GLU A 392 8.49 9.13 -24.59
C GLU A 392 7.64 9.82 -23.53
N ARG A 393 6.68 9.10 -22.95
CA ARG A 393 5.84 9.64 -21.87
C ARG A 393 6.68 9.98 -20.64
N ILE A 394 7.63 9.13 -20.23
CA ILE A 394 8.56 9.44 -19.15
C ILE A 394 9.29 10.75 -19.46
N LYS A 395 10.00 10.84 -20.60
CA LYS A 395 10.77 12.03 -20.98
C LYS A 395 9.91 13.30 -20.98
N LYS A 396 8.73 13.24 -21.58
CA LYS A 396 7.76 14.34 -21.64
C LYS A 396 7.31 14.79 -20.26
N GLU A 397 6.84 13.86 -19.42
CA GLU A 397 6.27 14.21 -18.12
C GLU A 397 7.35 14.59 -17.10
N THR A 398 8.56 14.05 -17.20
CA THR A 398 9.71 14.49 -16.40
C THR A 398 10.08 15.94 -16.73
N ARG A 399 10.18 16.29 -18.02
CA ARG A 399 10.42 17.66 -18.47
C ARG A 399 9.33 18.60 -17.98
N ARG A 400 8.06 18.23 -18.19
CA ARG A 400 6.92 19.05 -17.80
C ARG A 400 6.87 19.32 -16.29
N ALA A 401 7.11 18.29 -15.47
CA ALA A 401 7.15 18.44 -14.01
C ALA A 401 8.27 19.40 -13.57
N LEU A 402 9.46 19.31 -14.18
CA LEU A 402 10.56 20.23 -13.89
C LEU A 402 10.21 21.67 -14.28
N GLU A 403 9.71 21.87 -15.50
CA GLU A 403 9.36 23.20 -16.02
C GLU A 403 8.28 23.89 -15.18
N GLU A 404 7.28 23.15 -14.70
CA GLU A 404 6.25 23.70 -13.81
C GLU A 404 6.82 24.07 -12.44
N SER A 405 7.66 23.23 -11.84
CA SER A 405 8.30 23.54 -10.55
C SER A 405 9.20 24.77 -10.63
N VAL A 406 10.01 24.90 -11.69
CA VAL A 406 10.93 26.04 -11.81
C VAL A 406 10.24 27.34 -12.18
N ARG A 407 9.06 27.30 -12.82
CA ARG A 407 8.24 28.52 -13.06
C ARG A 407 7.85 29.22 -11.78
N MET A 408 7.75 28.49 -10.66
CA MET A 408 7.46 29.08 -9.35
C MET A 408 8.60 29.95 -8.80
N LEU A 409 9.81 29.86 -9.38
CA LEU A 409 10.93 30.78 -9.07
C LEU A 409 10.76 32.17 -9.70
N GLY A 410 9.74 32.34 -10.56
CA GLY A 410 9.47 33.60 -11.26
C GLY A 410 10.44 33.89 -12.40
N ASN A 411 10.37 35.12 -12.92
CA ASN A 411 11.11 35.56 -14.12
C ASN A 411 12.36 36.39 -13.81
N SER A 412 12.96 36.22 -12.63
CA SER A 412 14.17 36.95 -12.29
C SER A 412 15.35 36.51 -13.20
N ALA A 413 16.25 37.42 -13.54
CA ALA A 413 17.45 37.09 -14.33
C ALA A 413 18.31 35.99 -13.66
N ARG A 414 18.22 35.87 -12.33
CA ARG A 414 18.87 34.79 -11.57
C ARG A 414 18.16 33.44 -11.78
N ALA A 415 16.83 33.40 -11.75
CA ALA A 415 16.07 32.18 -12.04
C ALA A 415 16.33 31.68 -13.47
N ILE A 416 16.28 32.59 -14.45
CA ILE A 416 16.53 32.26 -15.87
C ILE A 416 17.95 31.66 -16.05
N ARG A 417 18.98 32.32 -15.51
CA ARG A 417 20.38 31.82 -15.59
C ARG A 417 20.55 30.46 -14.90
N ALA A 418 19.89 30.24 -13.76
CA ALA A 418 19.96 28.97 -13.04
C ALA A 418 19.32 27.82 -13.83
N ILE A 419 18.17 28.08 -14.46
CA ILE A 419 17.47 27.10 -15.30
C ILE A 419 18.30 26.78 -16.56
N GLU A 420 18.79 27.81 -17.25
CA GLU A 420 19.58 27.66 -18.48
C GLU A 420 20.89 26.89 -18.23
N ARG A 421 21.59 27.19 -17.14
CA ARG A 421 22.85 26.51 -16.76
C ARG A 421 22.67 25.00 -16.59
N VAL A 422 21.50 24.53 -16.19
CA VAL A 422 21.25 23.12 -15.84
C VAL A 422 20.50 22.37 -16.95
N GLY A 423 19.59 23.05 -17.64
CA GLY A 423 18.76 22.49 -18.71
C GLY A 423 17.58 21.64 -18.22
N THR A 424 16.48 21.70 -18.97
CA THR A 424 15.21 21.00 -18.64
C THR A 424 14.92 19.78 -19.53
N VAL A 425 15.73 19.52 -20.56
CA VAL A 425 15.50 18.46 -21.55
C VAL A 425 15.99 17.10 -21.04
N PHE A 426 15.13 16.08 -21.09
CA PHE A 426 15.46 14.70 -20.73
C PHE A 426 15.61 13.84 -21.98
N THR A 427 16.59 12.94 -21.96
CA THR A 427 16.99 12.06 -23.07
C THR A 427 16.99 10.60 -22.63
N ASP A 428 17.22 9.66 -23.54
CA ASP A 428 17.28 8.22 -23.23
C ASP A 428 18.37 7.88 -22.19
N LYS A 429 19.47 8.65 -22.17
CA LYS A 429 20.52 8.58 -21.13
C LYS A 429 20.00 8.88 -19.73
N ASP A 430 19.00 9.76 -19.59
CA ASP A 430 18.38 10.07 -18.29
C ASP A 430 17.51 8.91 -17.79
N LEU A 431 17.02 8.06 -18.70
CA LEU A 431 16.27 6.84 -18.40
C LEU A 431 17.21 5.63 -18.17
N GLY A 432 18.52 5.79 -18.42
CA GLY A 432 19.50 4.70 -18.35
C GLY A 432 19.42 3.74 -19.55
N ILE A 433 19.00 4.26 -20.70
CA ILE A 433 19.10 3.59 -22.00
C ILE A 433 20.41 4.08 -22.63
N GLU A 434 21.25 3.15 -23.06
CA GLU A 434 22.57 3.43 -23.64
C GLU A 434 22.49 3.91 -25.09
#